data_AF-A0A1C4ANM9-F1
#
_entry.id   AF-A0A1C4ANM9-F1
#
_cell.length_a   1.000
_cell.length_b   1.000
_cell.length_c   1.000
_cell.angle_alpha   90.00
_cell.angle_beta   90.00
_cell.angle_gamma   90.00
#
_symmetry.space_group_name_H-M   'P 1'
#
loop_
_entity.id
_entity.type
_entity.pdbx_description
1 polymer ?
#
loop_
_entity_poly.entity_id
_entity_poly.type
_entity_poly.pdbx_seq_one_letter_code
_entity_poly.pdbx_strand_id
1 'polypeptide(L)'
;MQKVFAAWMSPGSVSEKLHFVIAEYDDSKRTGNGGGVIEEGEDIEVVEMDFASALAAIRTGDIADGKTIMLLQHLAREGIL
;
A
#
# COMPACT_ATOMS: atom_id res chain seq x y z
N MET A 1 7.68 -2.26 -11.67
CA MET A 1 6.96 -1.18 -10.96
C MET A 1 6.29 -0.29 -12.00
N GLN A 2 5.05 0.11 -11.75
CA GLN A 2 4.26 1.00 -12.57
C GLN A 2 3.81 2.20 -11.73
N LYS A 3 3.93 3.40 -12.29
CA LYS A 3 3.41 4.62 -11.69
C LYS A 3 1.89 4.69 -11.85
N VAL A 4 1.19 5.04 -10.78
CA VAL A 4 -0.26 5.22 -10.77
C VAL A 4 -0.61 6.70 -10.88
N PHE A 5 -0.39 7.47 -9.82
CA PHE A 5 -0.59 8.93 -9.79
C PHE A 5 0.33 9.59 -8.77
N ALA A 6 0.26 10.91 -8.66
CA ALA A 6 0.86 11.64 -7.55
C ALA A 6 -0.18 12.62 -6.97
N ALA A 7 -0.35 12.60 -5.66
CA ALA A 7 -1.42 13.32 -4.98
C ALA A 7 -0.90 14.09 -3.76
N TRP A 8 -1.50 15.26 -3.51
CA TRP A 8 -1.39 15.95 -2.23
C TRP A 8 -2.39 15.30 -1.27
N MET A 9 -1.90 14.71 -0.17
CA MET A 9 -2.77 13.90 0.70
C MET A 9 -3.70 14.75 1.57
N SER A 10 -3.22 15.91 2.02
CA SER A 10 -4.04 16.90 2.73
C SER A 10 -3.59 18.32 2.33
N PRO A 11 -4.02 18.81 1.15
CA PRO A 11 -3.51 20.06 0.57
C PRO A 11 -3.82 21.32 1.40
N GLY A 12 -4.69 21.22 2.41
CA GLY A 12 -4.95 22.30 3.37
C GLY A 12 -4.08 22.28 4.63
N SER A 13 -3.32 21.21 4.88
CA SER A 13 -2.57 21.04 6.14
C SER A 13 -1.11 20.64 5.94
N VAL A 14 -0.78 19.95 4.84
CA VAL A 14 0.58 19.51 4.54
C VAL A 14 0.94 19.80 3.10
N SER A 15 2.19 20.18 2.88
CA SER A 15 2.77 20.38 1.55
C SER A 15 3.44 19.12 1.01
N GLU A 16 3.06 17.94 1.50
CA GLU A 16 3.65 16.68 1.06
C GLU A 16 2.88 16.11 -0.14
N LYS A 17 3.61 15.78 -1.20
CA LYS A 17 3.09 15.09 -2.38
C LYS A 17 3.60 13.66 -2.39
N LEU A 18 2.69 12.70 -2.36
CA LEU A 18 3.04 11.29 -2.47
C LEU A 18 2.97 10.83 -3.92
N HIS A 19 3.93 9.98 -4.29
CA HIS A 19 3.98 9.31 -5.58
C HIS A 19 3.58 7.85 -5.40
N PHE A 20 2.53 7.44 -6.10
CA PHE A 20 1.91 6.14 -5.96
C PHE A 20 2.40 5.19 -7.04
N VAL A 21 2.79 3.98 -6.63
CA VAL A 21 3.29 2.93 -7.52
C VAL A 21 2.67 1.58 -7.14
N ILE A 22 2.56 0.70 -8.13
CA ILE A 22 2.22 -0.71 -7.96
C ILE A 22 3.30 -1.59 -8.59
N ALA A 23 3.44 -2.82 -8.13
CA ALA A 23 4.35 -3.80 -8.70
C ALA A 23 3.83 -5.22 -8.43
N GLU A 24 4.02 -6.10 -9.42
CA GLU A 24 3.96 -7.52 -9.19
C GLU A 24 5.17 -7.97 -8.36
N TYR A 25 4.95 -8.92 -7.48
CA TYR A 25 5.99 -9.58 -6.71
C TYR A 25 5.82 -11.09 -6.82
N ASP A 26 6.89 -11.81 -6.53
CA ASP A 26 6.92 -13.26 -6.45
C ASP A 26 7.89 -13.67 -5.34
N ASP A 27 7.67 -14.85 -4.77
CA ASP A 27 8.48 -15.34 -3.65
C ASP A 27 9.96 -15.52 -3.98
N SER A 28 10.30 -15.74 -5.26
CA SER A 28 11.70 -15.89 -5.66
C SER A 28 12.49 -14.59 -5.57
N LYS A 29 11.80 -13.43 -5.57
CA LYS A 29 12.39 -12.11 -5.37
C LYS A 29 12.49 -11.70 -3.91
N ARG A 30 12.02 -12.52 -2.96
CA ARG A 30 12.07 -12.21 -1.53
C ARG A 30 13.49 -12.36 -1.00
N THR A 31 14.09 -11.27 -0.53
CA THR A 31 15.46 -11.25 0.02
C THR A 31 15.52 -11.35 1.55
N GLY A 32 14.36 -11.40 2.22
CA GLY A 32 14.24 -11.52 3.67
C GLY A 32 12.79 -11.49 4.14
N ASN A 33 12.57 -11.40 5.45
CA ASN A 33 11.21 -11.40 6.02
C ASN A 33 10.42 -10.11 5.68
N GLY A 34 11.09 -9.04 5.25
CA GLY A 34 10.50 -7.70 5.09
C GLY A 34 10.47 -6.97 6.44
N GLY A 35 9.63 -5.95 6.57
CA GLY A 35 9.42 -5.26 7.86
C GLY A 35 10.44 -4.15 8.18
N GLY A 36 11.06 -3.55 7.17
CA GLY A 36 11.94 -2.39 7.36
C GLY A 36 13.33 -2.73 7.91
N VAL A 37 14.02 -1.72 8.44
CA VAL A 37 15.37 -1.86 9.01
C VAL A 37 15.30 -1.72 10.52
N ILE A 38 15.54 -2.83 11.24
CA ILE A 38 15.47 -2.87 12.72
C ILE A 38 16.40 -1.83 13.36
N GLU A 39 17.57 -1.57 12.77
CA GLU A 39 18.52 -0.58 13.27
C GLU A 39 18.01 0.86 13.19
N GLU A 40 17.04 1.15 12.32
CA GLU A 40 16.36 2.45 12.25
C GLU A 40 15.24 2.59 13.29
N GLY A 41 15.03 1.56 14.13
CA GLY A 41 13.98 1.54 15.15
C GLY A 41 12.58 1.31 14.58
N GLU A 42 12.48 0.83 13.35
CA GLU A 42 11.22 0.47 12.71
C GLU A 42 10.69 -0.86 13.29
N ASP A 43 9.42 -0.87 13.66
CA ASP A 43 8.67 -2.05 14.07
C ASP A 43 7.51 -2.25 13.10
N ILE A 44 7.81 -2.91 11.97
CA ILE A 44 6.86 -3.07 10.85
C ILE A 44 6.54 -4.56 10.68
N GLU A 45 5.25 -4.89 10.80
CA GLU A 45 4.71 -6.20 10.47
C GLU A 45 4.39 -6.29 8.97
N VAL A 46 4.80 -7.39 8.33
CA VAL A 46 4.42 -7.70 6.95
C VAL A 46 3.16 -8.55 6.96
N VAL A 47 2.09 -8.05 6.34
CA VAL A 47 0.82 -8.75 6.21
C VAL A 47 0.57 -9.11 4.75
N GLU A 48 0.49 -10.41 4.49
CA GLU A 48 0.09 -10.97 3.20
C GLU A 48 -1.35 -11.48 3.31
N MET A 49 -2.21 -11.06 2.40
CA MET A 49 -3.63 -11.42 2.43
C MET A 49 -4.27 -11.37 1.05
N ASP A 50 -5.39 -12.07 0.90
CA ASP A 50 -6.19 -12.05 -0.32
C ASP A 50 -6.70 -10.65 -0.65
N PHE A 51 -6.71 -10.30 -1.93
CA PHE A 51 -7.15 -8.98 -2.39
C PHE A 51 -8.61 -8.68 -2.00
N ALA A 52 -9.49 -9.67 -2.08
CA ALA A 52 -10.88 -9.52 -1.66
C ALA A 52 -11.01 -9.21 -0.16
N SER A 53 -10.16 -9.85 0.67
CA SER A 53 -10.10 -9.60 2.11
C SER A 53 -9.58 -8.20 2.42
N ALA A 54 -8.56 -7.72 1.69
CA ALA A 54 -8.08 -6.35 1.82
C ALA A 54 -9.17 -5.31 1.47
N LEU A 55 -9.97 -5.55 0.42
CA LEU A 55 -11.10 -4.67 0.09
C LEU A 55 -12.21 -4.71 1.16
N ALA A 56 -12.46 -5.88 1.76
CA ALA A 56 -13.40 -6.00 2.88
C ALA A 56 -12.90 -5.27 4.13
N ALA A 57 -11.60 -5.31 4.42
CA ALA A 57 -10.96 -4.65 5.55
C ALA A 57 -11.08 -3.11 5.51
N ILE A 58 -11.23 -2.52 4.33
CA ILE A 58 -11.56 -1.08 4.20
C ILE A 58 -12.95 -0.79 4.79
N ARG A 59 -13.91 -1.70 4.62
CA ARG A 59 -15.30 -1.50 5.08
C ARG A 59 -15.46 -1.72 6.58
N THR A 60 -14.69 -2.65 7.15
CA THR A 60 -14.68 -2.91 8.60
C THR A 60 -13.91 -1.84 9.37
N GLY A 61 -13.00 -1.11 8.69
CA GLY A 61 -12.14 -0.10 9.29
C GLY A 61 -10.77 -0.63 9.73
N ASP A 62 -10.50 -1.92 9.50
CA ASP A 62 -9.18 -2.53 9.78
C ASP A 62 -8.10 -1.92 8.87
N ILE A 63 -8.46 -1.52 7.65
CA ILE A 63 -7.64 -0.64 6.79
C ILE A 63 -8.25 0.77 6.79
N ALA A 64 -7.61 1.69 7.50
CA ALA A 64 -8.05 3.08 7.65
C ALA A 64 -7.01 4.11 7.13
N ASP A 65 -6.02 3.67 6.36
CA ASP A 65 -4.96 4.52 5.82
C ASP A 65 -5.26 4.97 4.37
N GLY A 66 -5.25 6.28 4.12
CA GLY A 66 -5.68 6.86 2.85
C GLY A 66 -4.89 6.37 1.64
N LYS A 67 -3.56 6.30 1.72
CA LYS A 67 -2.72 5.85 0.60
C LYS A 67 -2.94 4.36 0.28
N THR A 68 -3.13 3.54 1.30
CA THR A 68 -3.46 2.12 1.16
C THR A 68 -4.84 1.92 0.50
N ILE A 69 -5.86 2.63 0.98
CA ILE A 69 -7.22 2.59 0.40
C ILE A 69 -7.19 3.00 -1.08
N MET A 70 -6.47 4.07 -1.43
CA MET A 70 -6.38 4.55 -2.81
C MET A 70 -5.76 3.53 -3.76
N LEU A 71 -4.69 2.83 -3.34
CA LEU A 71 -4.03 1.81 -4.17
C LEU A 71 -4.90 0.57 -4.35
N LEU A 72 -5.55 0.08 -3.29
CA LEU A 72 -6.46 -1.07 -3.39
C LEU A 72 -7.66 -0.76 -4.30
N GLN A 73 -8.25 0.43 -4.18
CA GLN A 73 -9.33 0.86 -5.05
C GLN A 73 -8.88 1.07 -6.50
N HIS A 74 -7.64 1.50 -6.74
CA HIS A 74 -7.09 1.59 -8.10
C HIS A 74 -7.01 0.20 -8.74
N LEU A 75 -6.42 -0.79 -8.04
CA LEU A 75 -6.32 -2.17 -8.54
C LEU A 75 -7.71 -2.77 -8.88
N ALA A 76 -8.70 -2.55 -8.00
CA ALA A 76 -10.06 -3.06 -8.20
C ALA A 76 -10.76 -2.41 -9.41
N ARG A 77 -10.49 -1.14 -9.68
CA ARG A 77 -11.12 -0.39 -10.78
C ARG A 77 -10.51 -0.70 -12.15
N GLU A 78 -9.20 -0.92 -12.20
CA GLU A 78 -8.49 -1.22 -13.44
C GLU A 78 -8.50 -2.72 -13.81
N GLY A 79 -8.94 -3.60 -12.90
CA GLY A 79 -8.98 -5.05 -13.15
C GLY A 79 -7.59 -5.66 -13.31
N ILE A 80 -6.62 -5.17 -12.51
CA ILE A 80 -5.21 -5.61 -12.56
C ILE A 80 -5.00 -6.95 -11.82
N LEU A 81 -6.04 -7.46 -11.14
CA LEU A 81 -6.08 -8.74 -10.43
C LEU A 81 -7.33 -9.55 -10.82
#